data_AF-A0A840FRM7-F1
#
_entry.id   AF-A0A840FRM7-F1
#
_cell.length_a   1.000
_cell.length_b   1.000
_cell.length_c   1.000
_cell.angle_alpha   90.00
_cell.angle_beta   90.00
_cell.angle_gamma   90.00
#
_symmetry.space_group_name_H-M   'P 1'
#
loop_
_entity.id
_entity.type
_entity.pdbx_description
1 polymer ?
#
loop_
_entity_poly.entity_id
_entity_poly.type
_entity_poly.pdbx_seq_one_letter_code
_entity_poly.pdbx_strand_id
1 'polypeptide(L)'
;MSQAISPELREWLVAQLAAGHSVPALRASMRAAGWHDAAADVALAQLEAGFPNVEVALPSVQAKMPGPDLDGAPLYIDAGDRRVQVLQTMRHPRVVVFGNLLSTEECEGLIAAARVRLARSLTVETRTGGEVLNVDRTSDGMFFERGENEIVARVEQRIAALLRWPLEFGEGLQILRYAPGAQYRPHYDYFDPNEPGTPTILKRGGQRVATLVMYLQEPEGGGATTFPDVGLEVAPARGCGVFFSYDRPDPVTRTLHGGAPVLAGEKWVATKWLREREFK
;
A
#
# COMPACT_ATOMS: atom_id res chain seq x y z
N MET A 1 -11.77 4.61 29.47
CA MET A 1 -10.94 4.23 30.64
C MET A 1 -9.71 3.51 30.11
N SER A 2 -8.50 3.98 30.39
CA SER A 2 -7.27 3.33 29.92
C SER A 2 -6.97 2.10 30.79
N GLN A 3 -7.05 0.90 30.21
CA GLN A 3 -6.50 -0.30 30.85
C GLN A 3 -4.98 -0.27 30.67
N ALA A 4 -4.26 0.09 31.73
CA ALA A 4 -2.80 0.12 31.72
C ALA A 4 -2.24 -1.31 31.83
N ILE A 5 -1.17 -1.59 31.10
CA ILE A 5 -0.51 -2.89 31.12
C ILE A 5 0.33 -2.98 32.38
N SER A 6 -0.02 -3.90 33.28
CA SER A 6 0.78 -4.14 34.47
C SER A 6 2.07 -4.91 34.11
N PRO A 7 3.14 -4.81 34.92
CA PRO A 7 4.35 -5.60 34.75
C PRO A 7 4.08 -7.11 34.66
N GLU A 8 3.13 -7.62 35.46
CA GLU A 8 2.77 -9.04 35.51
C GLU A 8 2.09 -9.50 34.23
N LEU A 9 1.20 -8.66 33.65
CA LEU A 9 0.59 -8.95 32.36
C LEU A 9 1.63 -8.94 31.24
N ARG A 10 2.61 -8.03 31.31
CA ARG A 10 3.72 -8.00 30.36
C ARG A 10 4.52 -9.30 30.43
N GLU A 11 4.93 -9.72 31.62
CA GLU A 11 5.66 -10.98 31.84
C GLU A 11 4.86 -12.19 31.36
N TRP A 12 3.55 -12.23 31.61
CA TRP A 12 2.70 -13.30 31.12
C TRP A 12 2.65 -13.34 29.58
N LEU A 13 2.42 -12.20 28.93
CA LEU A 13 2.40 -12.12 27.46
C LEU A 13 3.76 -12.53 26.85
N VAL A 14 4.87 -12.13 27.48
CA VAL A 14 6.22 -12.58 27.12
C VAL A 14 6.33 -14.09 27.16
N ALA A 15 5.93 -14.69 28.29
CA ALA A 15 6.03 -16.13 28.50
C ALA A 15 5.17 -16.93 27.51
N GLN A 16 3.98 -16.44 27.17
CA GLN A 16 3.10 -17.12 26.21
C GLN A 16 3.63 -17.02 24.77
N LEU A 17 4.20 -15.88 24.37
CA LEU A 17 4.87 -15.75 23.08
C LEU A 17 6.08 -16.69 22.97
N ALA A 18 6.90 -16.77 24.03
CA ALA A 18 8.03 -17.69 24.10
C ALA A 18 7.59 -19.18 24.06
N ALA A 19 6.40 -19.49 24.56
CA ALA A 19 5.77 -20.81 24.47
C ALA A 19 5.12 -21.10 23.09
N GLY A 20 5.22 -20.18 22.12
CA GLY A 20 4.75 -20.37 20.75
C GLY A 20 3.28 -20.00 20.49
N HIS A 21 2.60 -19.34 21.44
CA HIS A 21 1.24 -18.86 21.22
C HIS A 21 1.24 -17.65 20.28
N SER A 22 0.31 -17.64 19.31
CA SER A 22 0.22 -16.56 18.32
C SER A 22 -0.42 -15.30 18.89
N VAL A 23 -0.05 -14.14 18.36
CA VAL A 23 -0.64 -12.83 18.73
C VAL A 23 -2.19 -12.84 18.64
N PRO A 24 -2.83 -13.44 17.61
CA PRO A 24 -4.29 -13.59 17.59
C PRO A 24 -4.85 -14.44 18.75
N ALA A 25 -4.17 -15.51 19.15
CA ALA A 25 -4.59 -16.35 20.27
C ALA A 25 -4.46 -15.58 21.61
N LEU A 26 -3.41 -14.78 21.77
CA LEU A 26 -3.23 -13.93 22.95
C LEU A 26 -4.27 -12.82 22.98
N ARG A 27 -4.57 -12.17 21.85
CA ARG A 27 -5.66 -11.19 21.73
C ARG A 27 -7.00 -11.81 22.15
N ALA A 28 -7.30 -13.01 21.66
CA ALA A 28 -8.53 -13.73 22.05
C ALA A 28 -8.56 -14.05 23.55
N SER A 29 -7.44 -14.45 24.13
CA SER A 29 -7.32 -14.70 25.57
C SER A 29 -7.50 -13.43 26.41
N MET A 30 -6.90 -12.31 26.01
CA MET A 30 -7.07 -11.01 26.65
C MET A 30 -8.54 -10.53 26.58
N ARG A 31 -9.19 -10.70 25.43
CA ARG A 31 -10.63 -10.41 25.27
C ARG A 31 -11.48 -11.28 26.20
N ALA A 32 -11.20 -12.57 26.28
CA ALA A 32 -11.89 -13.49 27.20
C ALA A 32 -11.70 -13.09 28.67
N ALA A 33 -10.56 -12.46 29.00
CA ALA A 33 -10.27 -11.89 30.31
C ALA A 33 -10.83 -10.47 30.52
N GLY A 34 -11.67 -9.95 29.60
CA GLY A 34 -12.35 -8.66 29.74
C GLY A 34 -11.55 -7.43 29.30
N TRP A 35 -10.49 -7.62 28.51
CA TRP A 35 -9.76 -6.50 27.89
C TRP A 35 -10.49 -5.94 26.68
N HIS A 36 -10.45 -4.61 26.54
CA HIS A 36 -10.94 -3.94 25.35
C HIS A 36 -9.96 -4.13 24.20
N ASP A 37 -10.48 -4.30 22.97
CA ASP A 37 -9.70 -4.55 21.76
C ASP A 37 -8.58 -3.54 21.54
N ALA A 38 -8.90 -2.25 21.66
CA ALA A 38 -7.91 -1.18 21.50
C ALA A 38 -6.79 -1.23 22.55
N ALA A 39 -7.09 -1.68 23.79
CA ALA A 39 -6.09 -1.82 24.84
C ALA A 39 -5.21 -3.05 24.63
N ALA A 40 -5.79 -4.16 24.19
CA ALA A 40 -5.05 -5.37 23.82
C ALA A 40 -4.11 -5.12 22.62
N ASP A 41 -4.56 -4.37 21.62
CA ASP A 41 -3.76 -4.04 20.44
C ASP A 41 -2.57 -3.14 20.75
N VAL A 42 -2.77 -2.13 21.61
CA VAL A 42 -1.67 -1.29 22.08
C VAL A 42 -0.68 -2.10 22.91
N ALA A 43 -1.16 -3.04 23.73
CA ALA A 43 -0.30 -3.88 24.56
C ALA A 43 0.57 -4.84 23.76
N LEU A 44 -0.03 -5.51 22.78
CA LEU A 44 0.69 -6.42 21.89
C LEU A 44 1.68 -5.67 20.99
N ALA A 45 1.33 -4.47 20.51
CA ALA A 45 2.24 -3.63 19.72
C ALA A 45 3.43 -3.09 20.53
N GLN A 46 3.23 -2.74 21.81
CA GLN A 46 4.33 -2.31 22.69
C GLN A 46 5.31 -3.44 23.02
N LEU A 47 4.81 -4.68 23.08
CA LEU A 47 5.63 -5.87 23.26
C LEU A 47 6.48 -6.16 22.01
N GLU A 48 5.88 -6.13 20.82
CA GLU A 48 6.62 -6.27 19.54
C GLU A 48 7.72 -5.21 19.39
N ALA A 49 7.49 -3.98 19.86
CA ALA A 49 8.49 -2.91 19.84
C ALA A 49 9.60 -3.04 20.91
N GLY A 50 9.40 -3.86 21.95
CA GLY A 50 10.28 -3.97 23.12
C GLY A 50 11.11 -5.26 23.22
N PHE A 51 10.88 -6.26 22.36
CA PHE A 51 11.70 -7.47 22.31
C PHE A 51 12.84 -7.34 21.29
N PRO A 52 14.11 -7.52 21.68
CA PRO A 52 15.08 -8.08 20.76
C PRO A 52 14.67 -9.53 20.49
N ASN A 53 14.45 -9.86 19.21
CA ASN A 53 14.06 -11.17 18.67
C ASN A 53 14.23 -12.36 19.65
N VAL A 54 13.14 -12.79 20.28
CA VAL A 54 13.03 -14.18 20.71
C VAL A 54 12.76 -14.96 19.43
N GLU A 55 13.80 -15.59 18.87
CA GLU A 55 13.67 -16.51 17.73
C GLU A 55 12.81 -17.71 18.13
N VAL A 56 11.49 -17.55 18.01
CA VAL A 56 10.58 -18.68 17.89
C VAL A 56 10.77 -19.22 16.48
N ALA A 57 11.51 -20.31 16.35
CA ALA A 57 11.67 -21.06 15.11
C ALA A 57 10.36 -21.74 14.71
N LEU A 58 9.38 -20.93 14.30
CA LEU A 58 8.47 -21.35 13.24
C LEU A 58 9.30 -21.36 11.96
N PRO A 59 9.13 -22.31 11.03
CA PRO A 59 9.64 -22.15 9.68
C PRO A 59 8.84 -21.01 9.02
N SER A 60 9.09 -19.76 9.42
CA SER A 60 8.68 -18.59 8.66
C SER A 60 9.69 -18.47 7.55
N VAL A 61 9.36 -19.03 6.39
CA VAL A 61 9.77 -18.36 5.16
C VAL A 61 9.05 -17.03 5.21
N GLN A 62 9.61 -16.03 5.88
CA GLN A 62 9.07 -14.68 5.89
C GLN A 62 9.12 -14.27 4.44
N ALA A 63 7.97 -14.29 3.76
CA ALA A 63 7.90 -14.00 2.35
C ALA A 63 8.54 -12.63 2.16
N LYS A 64 9.57 -12.56 1.32
CA LYS A 64 10.26 -11.31 1.01
C LYS A 64 9.18 -10.29 0.61
N MET A 65 9.18 -9.10 1.20
CA MET A 65 8.25 -8.04 0.85
C MET A 65 8.93 -7.01 -0.05
N PRO A 66 8.22 -6.37 -0.99
CA PRO A 66 8.76 -5.25 -1.73
C PRO A 66 9.09 -4.09 -0.79
N GLY A 67 10.15 -3.37 -1.11
CA GLY A 67 10.42 -2.10 -0.47
C GLY A 67 11.80 -1.53 -0.77
N PRO A 68 11.92 -0.20 -0.61
CA PRO A 68 13.20 0.48 -0.67
C PRO A 68 14.19 -0.08 0.36
N ASP A 69 15.47 0.00 0.02
CA ASP A 69 16.53 -0.07 1.02
C ASP A 69 16.56 1.24 1.79
N LEU A 70 16.28 1.17 3.09
CA LEU A 70 16.23 2.31 4.00
C LEU A 70 17.30 2.19 5.10
N ASP A 71 18.25 1.26 4.96
CA ASP A 71 19.31 1.06 5.92
C ASP A 71 20.18 2.32 6.00
N GLY A 72 20.43 2.79 7.22
CA GLY A 72 21.16 4.04 7.44
C GLY A 72 20.36 5.33 7.17
N ALA A 73 19.04 5.25 7.01
CA ALA A 73 18.15 6.40 6.76
C ALA A 73 18.61 7.28 5.58
N PRO A 74 18.74 6.69 4.37
CA PRO A 74 19.28 7.41 3.23
C PRO A 74 18.33 8.53 2.79
N LEU A 75 18.89 9.68 2.44
CA LEU A 75 18.13 10.79 1.82
C LEU A 75 17.78 10.50 0.36
N TYR A 76 18.54 9.62 -0.29
CA TYR A 76 18.38 9.26 -1.69
C TYR A 76 18.63 7.77 -1.92
N ILE A 77 17.87 7.18 -2.82
CA ILE A 77 18.05 5.81 -3.31
C ILE A 77 18.37 5.87 -4.81
N ASP A 78 19.38 5.12 -5.23
CA ASP A 78 19.66 4.92 -6.65
C ASP A 78 18.71 3.86 -7.20
N ALA A 79 17.83 4.27 -8.12
CA ALA A 79 16.88 3.40 -8.79
C ALA A 79 17.35 2.97 -10.20
N GLY A 80 18.67 3.07 -10.45
CA GLY A 80 19.33 2.66 -11.69
C GLY A 80 19.47 3.81 -12.69
N ASP A 81 18.36 4.42 -13.08
CA ASP A 81 18.35 5.56 -14.03
C ASP A 81 18.08 6.91 -13.34
N ARG A 82 17.79 6.91 -12.04
CA ARG A 82 17.37 8.08 -11.29
C ARG A 82 17.73 7.98 -9.81
N ARG A 83 18.19 9.09 -9.22
CA ARG A 83 18.29 9.25 -7.76
C ARG A 83 16.95 9.74 -7.20
N VAL A 84 16.25 8.86 -6.50
CA VAL A 84 14.95 9.11 -5.88
C VAL A 84 15.15 9.58 -4.45
N GLN A 85 14.48 10.65 -4.04
CA GLN A 85 14.53 11.18 -2.67
C GLN A 85 13.63 10.38 -1.75
N VAL A 86 14.06 10.16 -0.50
CA VAL A 86 13.20 9.69 0.58
C VAL A 86 12.77 10.90 1.40
N LEU A 87 11.50 11.30 1.27
CA LEU A 87 10.96 12.49 1.93
C LEU A 87 10.38 12.17 3.30
N GLN A 88 9.76 10.99 3.45
CA GLN A 88 9.15 10.57 4.70
C GLN A 88 9.16 9.05 4.80
N THR A 89 9.33 8.52 6.01
CA THR A 89 9.16 7.10 6.32
C THR A 89 8.26 6.94 7.54
N MET A 90 7.32 6.00 7.45
CA MET A 90 6.46 5.56 8.55
C MET A 90 6.58 4.04 8.64
N ARG A 91 6.72 3.52 9.86
CA ARG A 91 6.88 2.09 10.08
C ARG A 91 5.54 1.35 10.08
N HIS A 92 4.52 1.89 10.75
CA HIS A 92 3.22 1.22 10.96
C HIS A 92 2.04 2.18 10.71
N PRO A 93 1.28 2.03 9.60
CA PRO A 93 1.57 1.17 8.45
C PRO A 93 2.92 1.52 7.81
N ARG A 94 3.49 0.58 7.04
CA ARG A 94 4.72 0.87 6.30
C ARG A 94 4.40 1.77 5.13
N VAL A 95 4.74 3.06 5.24
CA VAL A 95 4.53 4.09 4.22
C VAL A 95 5.86 4.82 3.96
N VAL A 96 6.17 5.07 2.70
CA VAL A 96 7.34 5.85 2.29
C VAL A 96 6.90 6.86 1.24
N VAL A 97 7.24 8.13 1.44
CA VAL A 97 7.01 9.18 0.45
C VAL A 97 8.32 9.45 -0.29
N PHE A 98 8.26 9.35 -1.61
CA PHE A 98 9.37 9.57 -2.51
C PHE A 98 9.25 10.91 -3.22
N GLY A 99 10.36 11.62 -3.34
CA GLY A 99 10.51 12.80 -4.21
C GLY A 99 11.37 12.47 -5.42
N ASN A 100 11.23 13.26 -6.49
CA ASN A 100 12.01 13.08 -7.72
C ASN A 100 11.95 11.63 -8.26
N LEU A 101 10.80 10.98 -8.14
CA LEU A 101 10.57 9.61 -8.61
C LEU A 101 10.35 9.57 -10.13
N LEU A 102 9.63 10.56 -10.66
CA LEU A 102 9.42 10.76 -12.11
C LEU A 102 9.89 12.15 -12.51
N SER A 103 10.32 12.32 -13.76
CA SER A 103 10.54 13.65 -14.34
C SER A 103 9.21 14.28 -14.78
N THR A 104 9.23 15.59 -15.01
CA THR A 104 8.10 16.30 -15.61
C THR A 104 7.71 15.72 -16.97
N GLU A 105 8.71 15.40 -17.80
CA GLU A 105 8.52 14.84 -19.14
C GLU A 105 7.92 13.43 -19.09
N GLU A 106 8.31 12.61 -18.12
CA GLU A 106 7.72 11.29 -17.90
C GLU A 106 6.27 11.40 -17.45
N CYS A 107 5.97 12.32 -16.53
CA CYS A 107 4.61 12.59 -16.08
C CYS A 107 3.71 13.03 -17.25
N GLU A 108 4.17 14.00 -18.05
CA GLU A 108 3.43 14.52 -19.20
C GLU A 108 3.26 13.48 -20.30
N GLY A 109 4.30 12.68 -20.58
CA GLY A 109 4.24 11.59 -21.55
C GLY A 109 3.25 10.50 -21.16
N LEU A 110 3.23 10.09 -19.88
CA LEU A 110 2.24 9.14 -19.36
C LEU A 110 0.81 9.68 -19.46
N ILE A 111 0.59 10.95 -19.10
CA ILE A 111 -0.72 11.60 -19.23
C ILE A 111 -1.16 11.65 -20.70
N ALA A 112 -0.28 12.07 -21.60
CA ALA A 112 -0.59 12.18 -23.02
C ALA A 112 -0.98 10.83 -23.64
N ALA A 113 -0.19 9.78 -23.35
CA ALA A 113 -0.46 8.42 -23.84
C ALA A 113 -1.73 7.80 -23.23
N ALA A 114 -2.09 8.15 -22.00
CA ALA A 114 -3.29 7.64 -21.35
C ALA A 114 -4.57 8.36 -21.80
N ARG A 115 -4.50 9.67 -22.08
CA ARG A 115 -5.66 10.53 -22.32
C ARG A 115 -6.59 10.03 -23.43
N VAL A 116 -6.03 9.41 -24.47
CA VAL A 116 -6.80 8.88 -25.62
C VAL A 116 -7.57 7.60 -25.32
N ARG A 117 -7.26 6.90 -24.20
CA ARG A 117 -7.90 5.65 -23.78
C ARG A 117 -8.66 5.76 -22.46
N LEU A 118 -8.69 6.94 -21.84
CA LEU A 118 -9.40 7.12 -20.58
C LEU A 118 -10.89 6.84 -20.74
N ALA A 119 -11.40 5.95 -19.90
CA ALA A 119 -12.81 5.67 -19.75
C ALA A 119 -13.19 5.80 -18.26
N ARG A 120 -14.48 5.80 -17.96
CA ARG A 120 -14.94 5.80 -16.57
C ARG A 120 -14.33 4.61 -15.82
N SER A 121 -13.68 4.87 -14.68
CA SER A 121 -13.05 3.78 -13.91
C SER A 121 -14.08 2.77 -13.41
N LEU A 122 -13.78 1.50 -13.61
CA LEU A 122 -14.49 0.38 -13.00
C LEU A 122 -13.69 -0.12 -11.78
N THR A 123 -14.36 -0.78 -10.85
CA THR A 123 -13.70 -1.57 -9.79
C THR A 123 -13.99 -3.05 -10.00
N VAL A 124 -13.10 -3.91 -9.49
CA VAL A 124 -13.33 -5.36 -9.50
C VAL A 124 -14.54 -5.67 -8.61
N GLU A 125 -15.56 -6.28 -9.18
CA GLU A 125 -16.72 -6.82 -8.48
C GLU A 125 -16.31 -8.12 -7.79
N THR A 126 -16.20 -8.06 -6.47
CA THR A 126 -15.69 -9.14 -5.64
C THR A 126 -16.61 -10.37 -5.61
N ARG A 127 -17.90 -10.23 -5.97
CA ARG A 127 -18.86 -11.34 -6.05
C ARG A 127 -18.75 -12.20 -7.30
N THR A 128 -18.39 -11.61 -8.44
CA THR A 128 -18.40 -12.30 -9.75
C THR A 128 -17.01 -12.39 -10.36
N GLY A 129 -16.05 -11.59 -9.86
CA GLY A 129 -14.73 -11.39 -10.46
C GLY A 129 -14.73 -10.49 -11.71
N GLY A 130 -15.87 -9.86 -12.06
CA GLY A 130 -16.01 -8.94 -13.17
C GLY A 130 -15.62 -7.50 -12.84
N GLU A 131 -15.77 -6.56 -13.79
CA GLU A 131 -15.59 -5.12 -13.57
C GLU A 131 -16.96 -4.43 -13.50
N VAL A 132 -17.21 -3.63 -12.45
CA VAL A 132 -18.47 -2.90 -12.28
C VAL A 132 -18.21 -1.41 -12.05
N LEU A 133 -19.15 -0.60 -12.56
CA LEU A 133 -19.16 0.85 -12.42
C LEU A 133 -19.41 1.21 -10.95
N ASN A 134 -18.39 1.79 -10.30
CA ASN A 134 -18.44 2.01 -8.85
C ASN A 134 -18.79 3.47 -8.51
N VAL A 135 -19.77 3.65 -7.62
CA VAL A 135 -20.11 4.97 -7.05
C VAL A 135 -19.04 5.49 -6.09
N ASP A 136 -18.20 4.61 -5.55
CA ASP A 136 -17.16 4.89 -4.57
C ASP A 136 -15.86 5.40 -5.20
N ARG A 137 -15.69 5.18 -6.50
CA ARG A 137 -14.55 5.63 -7.30
C ARG A 137 -15.04 6.42 -8.50
N THR A 138 -14.86 7.74 -8.44
CA THR A 138 -15.42 8.63 -9.45
C THR A 138 -14.38 9.20 -10.41
N SER A 139 -13.28 8.48 -10.64
CA SER A 139 -12.24 8.82 -11.61
C SER A 139 -12.54 8.30 -13.02
N ASP A 140 -11.81 8.84 -13.98
CA ASP A 140 -11.55 8.19 -15.27
C ASP A 140 -10.24 7.41 -15.16
N GLY A 141 -10.11 6.25 -15.80
CA GLY A 141 -8.91 5.45 -15.74
C GLY A 141 -8.70 4.57 -16.95
N MET A 142 -7.47 4.08 -17.06
CA MET A 142 -7.04 3.11 -18.07
C MET A 142 -5.81 2.35 -17.56
N PHE A 143 -5.45 1.25 -18.21
CA PHE A 143 -4.25 0.47 -17.91
C PHE A 143 -3.30 0.45 -19.10
N PHE A 144 -2.02 0.68 -18.85
CA PHE A 144 -0.97 0.25 -19.76
C PHE A 144 -0.67 -1.22 -19.54
N GLU A 145 -0.40 -1.96 -20.61
CA GLU A 145 0.29 -3.24 -20.49
C GLU A 145 1.72 -3.04 -19.96
N ARG A 146 2.30 -4.09 -19.36
CA ARG A 146 3.68 -4.04 -18.87
C ARG A 146 4.63 -3.81 -20.03
N GLY A 147 5.48 -2.79 -19.93
CA GLY A 147 6.40 -2.39 -20.98
C GLY A 147 5.74 -1.93 -22.29
N GLU A 148 4.47 -1.51 -22.27
CA GLU A 148 3.71 -1.18 -23.49
C GLU A 148 4.39 -0.11 -24.38
N ASN A 149 5.13 0.81 -23.76
CA ASN A 149 5.95 1.80 -24.45
C ASN A 149 7.23 2.10 -23.66
N GLU A 150 8.15 2.86 -24.27
CA GLU A 150 9.47 3.14 -23.68
C GLU A 150 9.39 3.85 -22.31
N ILE A 151 8.44 4.77 -22.12
CA ILE A 151 8.27 5.49 -20.85
C ILE A 151 7.77 4.53 -19.77
N VAL A 152 6.76 3.72 -20.10
CA VAL A 152 6.23 2.69 -19.19
C VAL A 152 7.32 1.70 -18.81
N ALA A 153 8.05 1.15 -19.78
CA ALA A 153 9.13 0.20 -19.55
C ALA A 153 10.22 0.78 -18.63
N ARG A 154 10.65 2.03 -18.88
CA ARG A 154 11.65 2.71 -18.05
C ARG A 154 11.17 2.92 -16.62
N VAL A 155 9.96 3.43 -16.44
CA VAL A 155 9.37 3.66 -15.11
C VAL A 155 9.20 2.34 -14.35
N GLU A 156 8.76 1.27 -15.02
CA GLU A 156 8.61 -0.04 -14.37
C GLU A 156 9.95 -0.65 -13.94
N GLN A 157 11.00 -0.50 -14.74
CA GLN A 157 12.36 -0.92 -14.36
C GLN A 157 12.88 -0.12 -13.16
N ARG A 158 12.66 1.20 -13.15
CA ARG A 158 12.98 2.05 -11.99
C ARG A 158 12.24 1.60 -10.74
N ILE A 159 10.95 1.27 -10.84
CA ILE A 159 10.16 0.78 -9.71
C ILE A 159 10.71 -0.56 -9.20
N ALA A 160 11.06 -1.49 -10.10
CA ALA A 160 11.63 -2.77 -9.74
C ALA A 160 12.96 -2.62 -8.97
N ALA A 161 13.85 -1.74 -9.44
CA ALA A 161 15.10 -1.41 -8.77
C ALA A 161 14.85 -0.73 -7.40
N LEU A 162 14.02 0.32 -7.38
CA LEU A 162 13.70 1.10 -6.17
C LEU A 162 13.10 0.23 -5.07
N LEU A 163 12.18 -0.67 -5.42
CA LEU A 163 11.44 -1.48 -4.45
C LEU A 163 12.02 -2.89 -4.28
N ARG A 164 13.15 -3.20 -4.94
CA ARG A 164 13.84 -4.50 -4.90
C ARG A 164 12.87 -5.68 -5.12
N TRP A 165 11.96 -5.51 -6.08
CA TRP A 165 10.90 -6.46 -6.41
C TRP A 165 10.95 -6.82 -7.90
N PRO A 166 10.75 -8.09 -8.29
CA PRO A 166 10.81 -8.47 -9.70
C PRO A 166 9.79 -7.68 -10.53
N LEU A 167 10.21 -7.22 -11.70
CA LEU A 167 9.37 -6.43 -12.60
C LEU A 167 8.11 -7.21 -12.99
N GLU A 168 8.24 -8.52 -13.18
CA GLU A 168 7.16 -9.40 -13.62
C GLU A 168 6.08 -9.61 -12.55
N PHE A 169 6.37 -9.23 -11.30
CA PHE A 169 5.44 -9.32 -10.19
C PHE A 169 4.60 -8.03 -10.07
N GLY A 170 4.82 -7.04 -10.93
CA GLY A 170 3.98 -5.85 -11.02
C GLY A 170 2.84 -6.01 -12.02
N GLU A 171 1.64 -5.56 -11.65
CA GLU A 171 0.55 -5.34 -12.61
C GLU A 171 0.91 -4.19 -13.58
N GLY A 172 0.19 -4.05 -14.69
CA GLY A 172 0.35 -2.89 -15.57
C GLY A 172 0.08 -1.56 -14.86
N LEU A 173 0.69 -0.46 -15.34
CA LEU A 173 0.45 0.86 -14.75
C LEU A 173 -0.98 1.31 -14.98
N GLN A 174 -1.71 1.56 -13.89
CA GLN A 174 -3.04 2.16 -13.97
C GLN A 174 -2.93 3.68 -13.93
N ILE A 175 -3.42 4.36 -14.97
CA ILE A 175 -3.50 5.83 -15.00
C ILE A 175 -4.90 6.26 -14.63
N LEU A 176 -4.99 7.29 -13.79
CA LEU A 176 -6.24 7.81 -13.26
C LEU A 176 -6.28 9.32 -13.32
N ARG A 177 -7.43 9.85 -13.74
CA ARG A 177 -7.77 11.27 -13.70
C ARG A 177 -8.93 11.51 -12.75
N TYR A 178 -8.75 12.48 -11.85
CA TYR A 178 -9.78 12.99 -10.97
C TYR A 178 -10.06 14.45 -11.32
N ALA A 179 -11.26 14.70 -11.84
CA ALA A 179 -11.81 16.04 -12.06
C ALA A 179 -12.28 16.66 -10.72
N PRO A 180 -12.60 17.96 -10.66
CA PRO A 180 -13.18 18.56 -9.46
C PRO A 180 -14.40 17.78 -8.95
N GLY A 181 -14.45 17.55 -7.63
CA GLY A 181 -15.43 16.74 -6.93
C GLY A 181 -15.16 15.22 -6.98
N ALA A 182 -14.29 14.74 -7.87
CA ALA A 182 -13.98 13.32 -7.94
C ALA A 182 -13.11 12.89 -6.75
N GLN A 183 -13.37 11.68 -6.26
CA GLN A 183 -12.69 11.09 -5.12
C GLN A 183 -12.57 9.57 -5.27
N TYR A 184 -11.86 8.95 -4.32
CA TYR A 184 -11.93 7.52 -4.09
C TYR A 184 -12.11 7.28 -2.59
N ARG A 185 -13.22 6.66 -2.21
CA ARG A 185 -13.49 6.32 -0.81
C ARG A 185 -12.39 5.41 -0.24
N PRO A 186 -12.17 5.44 1.09
CA PRO A 186 -11.20 4.57 1.75
C PRO A 186 -11.44 3.10 1.43
N HIS A 187 -10.38 2.39 1.04
CA HIS A 187 -10.39 0.99 0.65
C HIS A 187 -9.02 0.34 0.93
N TYR A 188 -8.99 -0.99 0.79
CA TYR A 188 -7.75 -1.76 0.77
C TYR A 188 -7.42 -2.18 -0.65
N ASP A 189 -6.13 -2.22 -0.98
CA ASP A 189 -5.67 -2.68 -2.28
C ASP A 189 -5.48 -4.20 -2.35
N TYR A 190 -5.35 -4.90 -1.22
CA TYR A 190 -5.38 -6.35 -1.20
C TYR A 190 -6.78 -6.88 -1.51
N PHE A 191 -6.84 -8.10 -2.03
CA PHE A 191 -8.11 -8.82 -2.22
C PHE A 191 -8.55 -9.47 -0.91
N ASP A 192 -9.78 -9.19 -0.46
CA ASP A 192 -10.32 -9.78 0.76
C ASP A 192 -10.47 -11.30 0.61
N PRO A 193 -9.81 -12.13 1.44
CA PRO A 193 -9.88 -13.59 1.36
C PRO A 193 -11.29 -14.17 1.50
N ASN A 194 -12.22 -13.43 2.12
CA ASN A 194 -13.59 -13.87 2.36
C ASN A 194 -14.52 -13.63 1.17
N GLU A 195 -14.08 -12.86 0.18
CA GLU A 195 -14.89 -12.57 -1.00
C GLU A 195 -14.91 -13.75 -2.00
N PRO A 196 -16.07 -14.16 -2.53
CA PRO A 196 -16.20 -15.34 -3.39
C PRO A 196 -15.32 -15.31 -4.65
N GLY A 197 -15.06 -14.12 -5.21
CA GLY A 197 -14.24 -13.94 -6.41
C GLY A 197 -12.74 -13.98 -6.16
N THR A 198 -12.29 -13.80 -4.91
CA THR A 198 -10.87 -13.70 -4.56
C THR A 198 -10.05 -14.92 -5.03
N PRO A 199 -10.47 -16.18 -4.81
CA PRO A 199 -9.72 -17.34 -5.29
C PRO A 199 -9.41 -17.32 -6.79
N THR A 200 -10.29 -16.75 -7.62
CA THR A 200 -10.08 -16.62 -9.07
C THR A 200 -9.05 -15.54 -9.38
N ILE A 201 -9.15 -14.38 -8.73
CA ILE A 201 -8.22 -13.25 -8.90
C ILE A 201 -6.79 -13.65 -8.47
N LEU A 202 -6.66 -14.40 -7.37
CA LEU A 202 -5.37 -14.83 -6.85
C LEU A 202 -4.63 -15.83 -7.77
N LYS A 203 -5.30 -16.43 -8.77
CA LYS A 203 -4.62 -17.26 -9.78
C LYS A 203 -3.62 -16.46 -10.60
N ARG A 204 -3.87 -15.16 -10.79
CA ARG A 204 -3.06 -14.25 -11.59
C ARG A 204 -2.13 -13.42 -10.70
N GLY A 205 -0.97 -13.95 -10.34
CA GLY A 205 0.02 -13.25 -9.51
C GLY A 205 -0.21 -13.33 -7.99
N GLY A 206 -1.25 -14.03 -7.53
CA GLY A 206 -1.47 -14.20 -6.08
C GLY A 206 -2.14 -13.01 -5.43
N GLN A 207 -1.77 -12.67 -4.19
CA GLN A 207 -2.22 -11.48 -3.45
C GLN A 207 -1.42 -10.23 -3.85
N ARG A 208 -2.01 -9.03 -3.74
CA ARG A 208 -1.24 -7.78 -3.79
C ARG A 208 -0.52 -7.61 -2.45
N VAL A 209 0.72 -7.12 -2.47
CA VAL A 209 1.57 -7.01 -1.27
C VAL A 209 2.03 -5.58 -1.02
N ALA A 210 1.93 -4.71 -2.03
CA ALA A 210 2.22 -3.30 -1.91
C ALA A 210 1.64 -2.50 -3.08
N THR A 211 1.58 -1.20 -2.86
CA THR A 211 1.13 -0.21 -3.84
C THR A 211 2.12 0.95 -3.89
N LEU A 212 2.38 1.43 -5.09
CA LEU A 212 3.03 2.71 -5.34
C LEU A 212 2.09 3.61 -6.14
N VAL A 213 1.64 4.70 -5.53
CA VAL A 213 0.89 5.76 -6.21
C VAL A 213 1.86 6.87 -6.56
N MET A 214 1.97 7.20 -7.84
CA MET A 214 2.84 8.24 -8.37
C MET A 214 1.99 9.41 -8.83
N TYR A 215 2.32 10.62 -8.42
CA TYR A 215 1.60 11.83 -8.79
C TYR A 215 2.16 12.36 -10.11
N LEU A 216 1.33 12.34 -11.16
CA LEU A 216 1.69 12.85 -12.48
C LEU A 216 1.34 14.35 -12.62
N GLN A 217 0.28 14.77 -11.95
CA GLN A 217 -0.14 16.16 -11.86
C GLN A 217 -0.90 16.37 -10.57
N GLU A 218 -0.47 17.35 -9.77
CA GLU A 218 -1.19 17.86 -8.63
C GLU A 218 -2.39 18.75 -9.07
N PRO A 219 -3.51 18.67 -8.36
CA PRO A 219 -4.59 19.63 -8.50
C PRO A 219 -4.21 20.97 -7.84
N GLU A 220 -4.96 22.02 -8.13
CA GLU A 220 -4.82 23.32 -7.47
C GLU A 220 -5.28 23.26 -6.00
N GLY A 221 -6.16 22.32 -5.65
CA GLY A 221 -6.59 22.09 -4.28
C GLY A 221 -7.26 20.73 -4.06
N GLY A 222 -7.08 20.18 -2.85
CA GLY A 222 -7.62 18.86 -2.46
C GLY A 222 -6.80 17.69 -3.02
N GLY A 223 -7.42 16.52 -3.15
CA GLY A 223 -6.82 15.38 -3.84
C GLY A 223 -5.72 14.62 -3.07
N ALA A 224 -5.58 14.80 -1.75
CA ALA A 224 -4.62 14.04 -0.95
C ALA A 224 -4.83 12.52 -1.04
N THR A 225 -3.75 11.74 -0.90
CA THR A 225 -3.87 10.32 -0.55
C THR A 225 -3.94 10.23 0.97
N THR A 226 -5.04 9.68 1.48
CA THR A 226 -5.38 9.65 2.91
C THR A 226 -5.20 8.26 3.49
N PHE A 227 -4.73 8.15 4.73
CA PHE A 227 -4.67 6.93 5.54
C PHE A 227 -5.39 7.19 6.86
N PRO A 228 -6.73 7.04 6.90
CA PRO A 228 -7.56 7.49 8.03
C PRO A 228 -7.21 6.82 9.36
N ASP A 229 -6.84 5.53 9.36
CA ASP A 229 -6.54 4.77 10.58
C ASP A 229 -5.36 5.34 11.39
N VAL A 230 -4.52 6.16 10.74
CA VAL A 230 -3.34 6.78 11.34
C VAL A 230 -3.30 8.30 11.17
N GLY A 231 -4.36 8.91 10.64
CA GLY A 231 -4.44 10.36 10.45
C GLY A 231 -3.35 10.93 9.53
N LEU A 232 -2.85 10.14 8.57
CA LEU A 232 -1.84 10.58 7.61
C LEU A 232 -2.51 11.03 6.31
N GLU A 233 -2.08 12.17 5.80
CA GLU A 233 -2.40 12.63 4.44
C GLU A 233 -1.11 12.95 3.68
N VAL A 234 -1.04 12.50 2.43
CA VAL A 234 0.05 12.81 1.52
C VAL A 234 -0.50 13.70 0.41
N ALA A 235 -0.05 14.95 0.38
CA ALA A 235 -0.41 15.89 -0.65
C ALA A 235 0.18 15.46 -2.00
N PRO A 236 -0.59 15.53 -3.10
CA PRO A 236 -0.07 15.26 -4.43
C PRO A 236 0.95 16.32 -4.83
N ALA A 237 2.08 15.88 -5.38
CA ALA A 237 3.09 16.75 -5.96
C ALA A 237 3.71 16.03 -7.16
N ARG A 238 3.66 16.62 -8.36
CA ARG A 238 4.17 16.01 -9.59
C ARG A 238 5.57 15.45 -9.40
N GLY A 239 5.77 14.23 -9.92
CA GLY A 239 7.04 13.52 -9.83
C GLY A 239 7.32 12.88 -8.48
N CYS A 240 6.47 13.09 -7.47
CA CYS A 240 6.55 12.38 -6.19
C CYS A 240 5.70 11.10 -6.22
N GLY A 241 5.90 10.22 -5.24
CA GLY A 241 5.05 9.06 -5.05
C GLY A 241 4.93 8.65 -3.60
N VAL A 242 3.86 7.92 -3.28
CA VAL A 242 3.65 7.29 -1.97
C VAL A 242 3.60 5.79 -2.17
N PHE A 243 4.53 5.11 -1.50
CA PHE A 243 4.60 3.66 -1.43
C PHE A 243 4.07 3.19 -0.09
N PHE A 244 3.30 2.11 -0.08
CA PHE A 244 2.91 1.43 1.13
C PHE A 244 2.79 -0.08 0.88
N SER A 245 3.06 -0.87 1.93
CA SER A 245 3.06 -2.34 1.85
C SER A 245 2.27 -2.96 2.98
N TYR A 246 1.65 -4.10 2.70
CA TYR A 246 0.80 -4.85 3.61
C TYR A 246 1.16 -6.34 3.50
N ASP A 247 1.66 -6.91 4.59
CA ASP A 247 2.21 -8.27 4.66
C ASP A 247 1.15 -9.36 4.64
N ARG A 248 -0.11 -8.98 4.84
CA ARG A 248 -1.27 -9.85 4.86
C ARG A 248 -2.53 -9.06 4.47
N PRO A 249 -3.56 -9.73 3.92
CA PRO A 249 -4.81 -9.08 3.56
C PRO A 249 -5.73 -8.91 4.79
N ASP A 250 -5.29 -8.09 5.75
CA ASP A 250 -5.97 -7.89 7.04
C ASP A 250 -5.95 -6.41 7.45
N PRO A 251 -7.05 -5.87 8.00
CA PRO A 251 -7.12 -4.50 8.53
C PRO A 251 -6.06 -4.14 9.57
N VAL A 252 -5.47 -5.12 10.27
CA VAL A 252 -4.37 -4.90 11.23
C VAL A 252 -3.16 -4.23 10.58
N THR A 253 -3.02 -4.32 9.25
CA THR A 253 -1.97 -3.63 8.49
C THR A 253 -2.14 -2.12 8.51
N ARG A 254 -3.34 -1.59 8.80
CA ARG A 254 -3.69 -0.16 8.83
C ARG A 254 -3.40 0.57 7.52
N THR A 255 -3.42 -0.14 6.39
CA THR A 255 -3.22 0.43 5.05
C THR A 255 -4.54 0.82 4.38
N LEU A 256 -5.62 0.99 5.15
CA LEU A 256 -6.85 1.58 4.64
C LEU A 256 -6.50 2.96 4.10
N HIS A 257 -6.83 3.23 2.85
CA HIS A 257 -6.44 4.48 2.22
C HIS A 257 -7.45 4.92 1.17
N GLY A 258 -7.50 6.22 0.88
CA GLY A 258 -8.42 6.80 -0.08
C GLY A 258 -7.85 8.02 -0.78
N GLY A 259 -8.52 8.48 -1.83
CA GLY A 259 -8.25 9.75 -2.49
C GLY A 259 -9.26 10.80 -2.03
N ALA A 260 -8.80 11.81 -1.29
CA ALA A 260 -9.64 12.94 -0.89
C ALA A 260 -10.21 13.65 -2.14
N PRO A 261 -11.38 14.31 -2.03
CA PRO A 261 -11.95 15.07 -3.14
C PRO A 261 -10.97 16.08 -3.74
N VAL A 262 -10.91 16.14 -5.07
CA VAL A 262 -10.29 17.26 -5.77
C VAL A 262 -11.21 18.48 -5.64
N LEU A 263 -10.71 19.59 -5.12
CA LEU A 263 -11.50 20.80 -4.89
C LEU A 263 -11.35 21.80 -6.04
N ALA A 264 -10.16 21.87 -6.66
CA ALA A 264 -9.86 22.74 -7.80
C ALA A 264 -8.76 22.11 -8.68
N GLY A 265 -8.80 22.36 -9.99
CA GLY A 265 -7.90 21.74 -10.96
C GLY A 265 -8.16 20.24 -11.20
N GLU A 266 -7.18 19.53 -11.75
CA GLU A 266 -7.26 18.09 -12.00
C GLU A 266 -6.08 17.36 -11.35
N LYS A 267 -6.35 16.21 -10.73
CA LYS A 267 -5.33 15.29 -10.22
C LYS A 267 -5.12 14.14 -11.20
N TRP A 268 -3.86 13.87 -11.54
CA TRP A 268 -3.47 12.70 -12.31
C TRP A 268 -2.50 11.83 -11.52
N VAL A 269 -2.74 10.52 -11.51
CA VAL A 269 -1.85 9.54 -10.86
C VAL A 269 -1.61 8.32 -11.73
N ALA A 270 -0.44 7.71 -11.56
CA ALA A 270 -0.14 6.36 -12.01
C ALA A 270 -0.04 5.45 -10.78
N THR A 271 -0.72 4.31 -10.80
CA THR A 271 -0.68 3.32 -9.71
C THR A 271 -0.02 2.05 -10.20
N LYS A 272 0.93 1.54 -9.42
CA LYS A 272 1.56 0.22 -9.62
C LYS A 272 1.21 -0.66 -8.42
N TRP A 273 0.46 -1.73 -8.67
CA TRP A 273 0.25 -2.78 -7.69
C TRP A 273 1.30 -3.87 -7.84
N LEU A 274 1.85 -4.32 -6.71
CA LEU A 274 2.84 -5.38 -6.66
C LEU A 274 2.19 -6.66 -6.11
N ARG A 275 2.48 -7.78 -6.76
CA ARG A 275 1.91 -9.10 -6.52
C ARG A 275 2.92 -10.01 -5.82
N GLU A 276 2.43 -11.01 -5.08
CA GLU A 276 3.28 -12.01 -4.39
C GLU A 276 3.97 -12.99 -5.36
N ARG A 277 3.43 -13.17 -6.56
CA ARG A 277 3.93 -14.04 -7.63
C ARG A 277 3.91 -13.32 -8.98
N GLU A 278 4.55 -13.91 -9.98
CA GLU A 278 4.54 -13.43 -11.36
C GLU A 278 3.11 -13.15 -11.85
N PHE A 279 2.88 -11.94 -12.34
CA PHE A 279 1.63 -11.50 -12.94
C PHE A 279 1.67 -11.76 -14.45
N LYS A 280 0.87 -12.73 -14.89
CA LYS A 280 0.71 -13.16 -16.29
C LYS A 280 -0.62 -12.67 -16.82
#